data_AF-A0A1S1KKX8-F1
#
_entry.id   AF-A0A1S1KKX8-F1
#
_cell.length_a   1.000
_cell.length_b   1.000
_cell.length_c   1.000
_cell.angle_alpha   90.00
_cell.angle_beta   90.00
_cell.angle_gamma   90.00
#
_symmetry.space_group_name_H-M   'P 1'
#
loop_
_entity.id
_entity.type
_entity.pdbx_description
1 polymer ?
#
loop_
_entity_poly.entity_id
_entity_poly.type
_entity_poly.pdbx_seq_one_letter_code
_entity_poly.pdbx_strand_id
1 'polypeptide(L)'
;MRDVKAKLRVLVAAATVGGAVLTGCGDGGSPGAAPTVSKTKLQSMAKEKLEAAAKRKAKSVTCDDGIVGRVGTTQHCVLTAKDGTKYGVTATVKAVESGKVNVDFKVDDKPSS
;
A
#
# COMPACT_ATOMS: atom_id res chain seq x y z
N MET A 1 1.54 6.08 44.58
CA MET A 1 0.87 5.61 45.80
C MET A 1 -0.37 4.85 45.39
N ARG A 2 -0.61 3.69 46.01
CA ARG A 2 -1.65 2.68 45.74
C ARG A 2 -1.33 1.68 44.62
N ASP A 3 -1.39 0.37 44.78
CA ASP A 3 -1.46 -0.47 45.97
C ASP A 3 -1.10 -1.90 45.51
N VAL A 4 -0.48 -2.60 46.44
CA VAL A 4 -0.09 -4.00 46.45
C VAL A 4 -1.27 -4.96 46.25
N LYS A 5 -1.20 -5.87 45.27
CA LYS A 5 -1.80 -7.23 45.28
C LYS A 5 -1.47 -7.90 43.95
N ALA A 6 -1.00 -9.13 43.84
CA ALA A 6 -0.76 -10.22 44.75
C ALA A 6 0.32 -11.06 44.04
N LYS A 7 1.36 -11.53 44.74
CA LYS A 7 1.48 -12.96 45.09
C LYS A 7 0.89 -13.85 43.98
N LEU A 8 1.67 -14.72 43.35
CA LEU A 8 2.05 -15.96 44.03
C LEU A 8 3.03 -16.80 43.19
N ARG A 9 4.09 -17.27 43.87
CA ARG A 9 4.93 -18.46 43.62
C ARG A 9 6.01 -18.33 42.52
N VAL A 10 7.30 -18.27 42.87
CA VAL A 10 8.17 -19.39 43.33
C VAL A 10 8.38 -20.37 42.18
N LEU A 11 9.56 -20.80 41.75
CA LEU A 11 11.00 -20.60 42.01
C LEU A 11 11.69 -21.49 40.94
N VAL A 12 12.96 -21.21 40.59
CA VAL A 12 13.96 -22.17 40.04
C VAL A 12 13.75 -22.55 38.55
N ALA A 13 14.74 -22.54 37.64
CA ALA A 13 16.18 -22.76 37.76
C ALA A 13 16.97 -21.93 36.73
N ALA A 14 18.24 -21.65 37.07
CA ALA A 14 19.25 -21.07 36.20
C ALA A 14 19.69 -22.05 35.10
N ALA A 15 19.75 -21.55 33.86
CA ALA A 15 20.72 -21.97 32.85
C ALA A 15 20.92 -20.80 31.89
N THR A 16 22.10 -20.19 31.94
CA THR A 16 22.54 -19.19 30.97
C THR A 16 22.63 -19.84 29.59
N VAL A 17 21.67 -19.53 28.71
CA VAL A 17 21.77 -19.80 27.28
C VAL A 17 21.50 -18.50 26.54
N GLY A 18 22.49 -18.08 25.74
CA GLY A 18 22.34 -16.99 24.80
C GLY A 18 21.19 -17.31 23.85
N GLY A 19 20.27 -16.37 23.69
CA GLY A 19 19.13 -16.49 22.80
C GLY A 19 18.55 -15.12 22.54
N ALA A 20 19.09 -14.43 21.54
CA ALA A 20 18.43 -13.32 20.90
C ALA A 20 17.15 -13.85 20.25
N VAL A 21 16.04 -13.85 20.98
CA VAL A 21 14.73 -14.06 20.37
C VAL A 21 14.28 -12.71 19.83
N LEU A 22 14.27 -12.63 18.50
CA LEU A 22 13.72 -11.50 17.76
C LEU A 22 12.25 -11.35 18.16
N THR A 23 11.95 -10.44 19.08
CA THR A 23 10.59 -9.94 19.28
C THR A 23 10.25 -9.02 18.12
N GLY A 24 10.02 -9.61 16.95
CA GLY A 24 9.31 -8.98 15.85
C GLY A 24 7.83 -9.04 16.13
N CYS A 25 7.29 -8.02 16.80
CA CYS A 25 5.86 -7.75 16.83
C CYS A 25 5.64 -6.31 16.37
N GLY A 26 5.96 -6.04 15.11
CA GLY A 26 5.30 -4.99 14.33
C GLY A 26 4.11 -5.64 13.64
N ASP A 27 2.92 -5.07 13.57
CA ASP A 27 2.54 -3.68 13.71
C ASP A 27 1.13 -3.64 14.30
N GLY A 28 0.90 -2.71 15.23
CA GLY A 28 -0.42 -2.41 15.74
C GLY A 28 -1.32 -1.95 14.60
N GLY A 29 -2.18 -2.85 14.12
CA GLY A 29 -3.31 -2.51 13.27
C GLY A 29 -4.25 -1.61 14.06
N SER A 30 -4.07 -0.30 13.95
CA SER A 30 -5.04 0.68 14.42
C SER A 30 -6.33 0.51 13.60
N PRO A 31 -7.46 0.15 14.23
CA PRO A 31 -8.74 0.16 13.55
C PRO A 31 -9.21 1.61 13.48
N GLY A 32 -9.30 2.20 12.29
CA GLY A 32 -10.05 3.45 12.16
C GLY A 32 -9.93 4.25 10.87
N ALA A 33 -8.85 4.16 10.10
CA ALA A 33 -8.70 4.98 8.89
C ALA A 33 -8.37 4.13 7.66
N ALA A 34 -9.12 4.35 6.58
CA ALA A 34 -8.80 3.77 5.29
C ALA A 34 -7.39 4.25 4.86
N PRO A 35 -6.49 3.35 4.44
CA PRO A 35 -5.17 3.75 3.96
C PRO A 35 -5.30 4.63 2.71
N THR A 36 -4.87 5.88 2.79
CA THR A 36 -4.89 6.80 1.64
C THR A 36 -3.57 6.70 0.89
N VAL A 37 -3.65 6.58 -0.42
CA VAL A 37 -2.50 6.62 -1.31
C VAL A 37 -2.36 8.05 -1.82
N SER A 38 -1.26 8.71 -1.44
CA SER A 38 -0.93 10.04 -1.96
C SER A 38 -0.66 10.01 -3.47
N LYS A 39 -0.89 11.13 -4.16
CA LYS A 39 -0.69 11.29 -5.61
C LYS A 39 0.65 10.73 -6.09
N THR A 40 1.76 11.09 -5.44
CA THR A 40 3.11 10.63 -5.79
C THR A 40 3.25 9.10 -5.70
N LYS A 41 2.71 8.51 -4.64
CA LYS A 41 2.74 7.05 -4.45
C LYS A 41 1.85 6.35 -5.46
N LEU A 42 0.68 6.92 -5.76
CA LEU A 42 -0.24 6.42 -6.76
C LEU A 42 0.40 6.43 -8.15
N GLN A 43 1.06 7.52 -8.53
CA GLN A 43 1.78 7.64 -9.80
C GLN A 43 2.89 6.60 -9.93
N SER A 44 3.68 6.38 -8.87
CA SER A 44 4.76 5.38 -8.88
C SER A 44 4.20 3.97 -9.03
N MET A 45 3.17 3.62 -8.24
CA MET A 45 2.52 2.31 -8.32
C MET A 45 1.86 2.09 -9.68
N ALA A 46 1.14 3.09 -10.19
CA ALA A 46 0.51 3.06 -11.51
C ALA A 46 1.56 2.80 -12.59
N LYS A 47 2.66 3.56 -12.58
CA LYS A 47 3.77 3.39 -13.52
C LYS A 47 4.32 1.97 -13.48
N GLU A 48 4.69 1.45 -12.32
CA GLU A 48 5.25 0.10 -12.20
C GLU A 48 4.28 -0.98 -12.68
N LYS A 49 3.00 -0.89 -12.29
CA LYS A 49 1.96 -1.86 -12.65
C LYS A 49 1.64 -1.82 -14.14
N LEU A 50 1.51 -0.62 -14.70
CA LEU A 50 1.26 -0.42 -16.13
C LEU A 50 2.45 -0.86 -16.98
N GLU A 51 3.69 -0.55 -16.55
CA GLU A 51 4.89 -1.01 -17.25
C GLU A 51 5.00 -2.54 -17.26
N ALA A 52 4.66 -3.17 -16.14
CA ALA A 52 4.62 -4.63 -16.02
C ALA A 52 3.50 -5.25 -16.88
N ALA A 53 2.29 -4.69 -16.83
CA ALA A 53 1.13 -5.18 -17.56
C ALA A 53 1.30 -4.99 -19.08
N ALA A 54 1.76 -3.83 -19.52
CA ALA A 54 1.99 -3.52 -20.93
C ALA A 54 3.27 -4.15 -21.48
N LYS A 55 4.15 -4.70 -20.62
CA LYS A 55 5.54 -5.11 -20.98
C LYS A 55 6.30 -4.03 -21.75
N ARG A 56 6.03 -2.76 -21.44
CA ARG A 56 6.60 -1.58 -22.11
C ARG A 56 6.91 -0.52 -21.06
N LYS A 57 8.00 0.24 -21.28
CA LYS A 57 8.34 1.38 -20.40
C LYS A 57 7.45 2.58 -20.74
N ALA A 58 6.88 3.19 -19.71
CA ALA A 58 6.19 4.46 -19.82
C ALA A 58 7.19 5.61 -19.64
N LYS A 59 6.92 6.77 -20.24
CA LYS A 59 7.68 8.00 -19.97
C LYS A 59 7.34 8.49 -18.56
N SER A 60 6.05 8.65 -18.29
CA SER A 60 5.52 9.19 -17.03
C SER A 60 4.07 8.78 -16.85
N VAL A 61 3.58 8.80 -15.61
CA VAL A 61 2.16 8.65 -15.29
C VAL A 61 1.77 9.81 -14.39
N THR A 62 0.73 10.54 -14.77
CA THR A 62 0.24 11.71 -14.04
C THR A 62 -1.20 11.46 -13.62
N CYS A 63 -1.43 11.26 -12.33
CA CYS A 63 -2.78 11.22 -11.76
C CYS A 63 -3.27 12.63 -11.39
N ASP A 64 -4.58 12.86 -11.50
CA ASP A 64 -5.21 14.12 -11.08
C ASP A 64 -4.98 14.38 -9.58
N ASP A 65 -5.25 13.37 -8.74
CA ASP A 65 -5.01 13.43 -7.30
C ASP A 65 -4.57 12.07 -6.71
N GLY A 66 -4.53 11.95 -5.38
CA GLY A 66 -4.41 10.68 -4.68
C GLY A 66 -5.72 9.90 -4.69
N ILE A 67 -5.67 8.67 -4.16
CA ILE A 67 -6.83 7.80 -4.05
C ILE A 67 -6.98 7.31 -2.62
N VAL A 68 -8.18 7.42 -2.07
CA VAL A 68 -8.50 6.82 -0.78
C VAL A 68 -8.61 5.31 -0.98
N GLY A 69 -7.97 4.53 -0.12
CA GLY A 69 -8.09 3.07 -0.09
C GLY A 69 -9.46 2.64 0.42
N ARG A 70 -10.49 2.94 -0.37
CA ARG A 70 -11.86 2.49 -0.17
C ARG A 70 -12.30 1.79 -1.45
N VAL A 71 -12.75 0.55 -1.32
CA VAL A 71 -13.24 -0.27 -2.43
C VAL A 71 -14.30 0.50 -3.23
N GLY A 72 -14.17 0.48 -4.55
CA GLY A 72 -15.04 1.21 -5.48
C GLY A 72 -14.61 2.65 -5.75
N THR A 73 -13.60 3.17 -5.05
CA THR A 73 -13.05 4.50 -5.38
C THR A 73 -12.32 4.42 -6.70
N THR A 74 -12.57 5.39 -7.57
CA THR A 74 -11.89 5.55 -8.86
C THR A 74 -11.07 6.83 -8.90
N GLN A 75 -9.94 6.80 -9.57
CA GLN A 75 -9.17 7.98 -9.93
C GLN A 75 -8.75 7.95 -11.39
N HIS A 76 -8.65 9.14 -11.96
CA HIS A 76 -8.17 9.29 -13.33
C HIS A 76 -6.68 9.62 -13.35
N CYS A 77 -5.96 8.95 -14.23
CA CYS A 77 -4.56 9.18 -14.50
C CYS A 77 -4.31 9.20 -16.00
N VAL A 78 -3.26 9.88 -16.42
CA VAL A 78 -2.80 9.91 -17.80
C VAL A 78 -1.44 9.26 -17.87
N LEU A 79 -1.32 8.20 -18.66
CA LEU A 79 -0.05 7.57 -18.97
C LEU A 79 0.52 8.19 -20.23
N THR A 80 1.74 8.72 -20.13
CA THR A 80 2.50 9.21 -21.29
C THR A 80 3.48 8.13 -21.70
N ALA A 81 3.33 7.60 -22.90
CA ALA A 81 4.25 6.64 -23.49
C ALA A 81 5.56 7.32 -23.94
N LYS A 82 6.58 6.52 -24.26
CA LYS A 82 7.90 7.05 -24.65
C LYS A 82 7.89 7.80 -25.97
N ASP A 83 7.02 7.39 -26.88
CA ASP A 83 6.71 8.02 -28.16
C ASP A 83 5.91 9.34 -28.03
N GLY A 84 5.45 9.67 -26.82
CA GLY A 84 4.70 10.90 -26.54
C GLY A 84 3.18 10.71 -26.57
N THR A 85 2.68 9.55 -26.98
CA THR A 85 1.25 9.24 -26.95
C THR A 85 0.74 9.19 -25.52
N LYS A 86 -0.43 9.79 -25.28
CA LYS A 86 -1.10 9.80 -23.98
C LYS A 86 -2.26 8.81 -23.97
N TYR A 87 -2.39 8.07 -22.89
CA TYR A 87 -3.48 7.13 -22.67
C TYR A 87 -4.19 7.48 -21.37
N GLY A 88 -5.52 7.55 -21.42
CA GLY A 88 -6.33 7.61 -20.22
C GLY A 88 -6.17 6.33 -19.41
N VAL A 89 -6.07 6.45 -18.09
CA VAL A 89 -5.96 5.33 -17.16
C VAL A 89 -6.94 5.54 -16.03
N THR A 90 -7.82 4.57 -15.84
CA THR A 90 -8.73 4.54 -14.70
C THR A 90 -8.15 3.64 -13.62
N ALA A 91 -7.76 4.24 -12.49
CA ALA A 91 -7.33 3.56 -11.29
C ALA A 91 -8.55 3.23 -10.42
N THR A 92 -8.81 1.96 -10.10
CA THR A 92 -9.96 1.53 -9.30
C THR A 92 -9.52 0.71 -8.11
N VAL A 93 -9.95 1.06 -6.90
CA VAL A 93 -9.68 0.24 -5.71
C VAL A 93 -10.57 -0.99 -5.71
N LYS A 94 -9.98 -2.18 -5.84
CA LYS A 94 -10.72 -3.46 -5.76
C LYS A 94 -10.84 -4.01 -4.35
N ALA A 95 -9.77 -3.88 -3.56
CA ALA A 95 -9.71 -4.47 -2.23
C ALA A 95 -8.75 -3.70 -1.33
N VAL A 96 -8.91 -3.86 -0.02
CA VAL A 96 -8.00 -3.33 0.99
C VAL A 96 -7.75 -4.43 2.00
N GLU A 97 -6.53 -4.97 2.00
CA GLU A 97 -6.18 -6.13 2.83
C GLU A 97 -4.96 -5.80 3.68
N SER A 98 -5.08 -5.97 5.01
CA SER A 98 -3.98 -5.76 5.96
C SER A 98 -3.26 -4.42 5.77
N GLY A 99 -4.02 -3.33 5.54
CA GLY A 99 -3.50 -1.99 5.31
C GLY A 99 -2.91 -1.74 3.90
N LYS A 100 -2.94 -2.73 3.00
CA LYS A 100 -2.52 -2.59 1.59
C LYS A 100 -3.74 -2.36 0.70
N VAL A 101 -3.68 -1.31 -0.12
CA VAL A 101 -4.72 -0.99 -1.10
C VAL A 101 -4.40 -1.69 -2.41
N ASN A 102 -5.31 -2.57 -2.85
CA ASN A 102 -5.25 -3.15 -4.19
C ASN A 102 -5.96 -2.22 -5.17
N VAL A 103 -5.16 -1.54 -5.97
CA VAL A 103 -5.62 -0.67 -7.06
C VAL A 103 -5.38 -1.37 -8.38
N ASP A 104 -6.42 -1.41 -9.20
CA ASP A 104 -6.39 -1.89 -10.58
C ASP A 104 -6.26 -0.70 -11.51
N PHE A 105 -5.39 -0.82 -12.51
CA PHE A 105 -5.16 0.24 -13.47
C PHE A 105 -5.61 -0.25 -14.84
N LYS A 106 -6.67 0.36 -15.37
CA LYS A 106 -7.18 0.05 -16.69
C LYS A 106 -6.83 1.17 -17.65
N VAL A 107 -6.00 0.85 -18.65
CA VAL A 107 -5.68 1.77 -19.75
C VAL A 107 -6.85 1.76 -20.72
N ASP A 108 -7.20 2.94 -21.22
CA ASP A 108 -8.23 3.11 -22.24
C ASP A 108 -7.79 2.51 -23.57
N ASP A 109 -8.74 1.96 -24.34
CA ASP A 109 -8.45 1.33 -25.64
C ASP A 109 -7.99 2.35 -26.69
N LYS A 110 -8.31 3.63 -26.49
CA LYS A 110 -7.89 4.73 -27.37
C LYS A 110 -6.96 5.70 -26.65
N PRO A 111 -5.92 6.22 -27.33
CA PRO A 111 -5.13 7.30 -26.78
C PRO A 111 -5.99 8.56 -26.59
N SER A 112 -5.76 9.28 -25.49
CA SER A 112 -6.32 10.61 -25.27
C SER A 112 -5.54 11.58 -26.17
N SER A 113 -6.20 12.07 -27.23
CA SER A 113 -5.63 12.91 -28.29
C SER A 113 -4.94 14.18 -27.77
#